data_AF-A0A8T4Q6X4-F1
#
_entry.id   AF-A0A8T4Q6X4-F1
#
_cell.length_a   1.000
_cell.length_b   1.000
_cell.length_c   1.000
_cell.angle_alpha   90.00
_cell.angle_beta   90.00
_cell.angle_gamma   90.00
#
_symmetry.space_group_name_H-M   'P 1'
#
loop_
_entity.id
_entity.type
_entity.pdbx_description
1 polymer ?
#
loop_
_entity_poly.entity_id
_entity_poly.type
_entity_poly.pdbx_seq_one_letter_code
_entity_poly.pdbx_strand_id
1 'polypeptide(L)' 'MALILKLHKTADSRKLVCVTDSDLLGKVFEDGSKQLDFSSAFYNGEEAGEDLIGKHVRSCYIA' A
#
# COMPACT_ATOMS: atom_id res chain seq x y z
N MET A 1 14.63 -3.10 -6.47
CA MET A 1 13.19 -2.87 -6.27
C MET A 1 13.00 -2.57 -4.80
N ALA A 2 12.42 -1.43 -4.46
CA ALA A 2 12.10 -1.07 -3.08
C ALA A 2 10.59 -1.16 -2.89
N LEU A 3 10.15 -1.59 -1.71
CA LEU A 3 8.75 -1.75 -1.36
C LEU A 3 8.38 -0.73 -0.29
N ILE A 4 7.21 -0.15 -0.45
CA ILE A 4 6.65 0.86 0.46
C ILE A 4 5.53 0.20 1.25
N LEU A 5 5.67 0.23 2.58
CA LEU A 5 4.70 -0.28 3.52
C LEU A 5 3.95 0.89 4.17
N LYS A 6 2.63 0.94 3.95
CA LYS A 6 1.74 1.86 4.65
C LYS A 6 0.77 1.09 5.53
N LEU A 7 0.78 1.43 6.82
CA LEU A 7 -0.14 0.86 7.80
C LEU A 7 -1.19 1.92 8.17
N HIS A 8 -2.45 1.53 8.12
CA HIS A 8 -3.56 2.38 8.53
C HIS A 8 -4.52 1.60 9.43
N LYS A 9 -5.07 2.28 10.43
CA LYS A 9 -6.14 1.74 11.27
C LYS A 9 -7.44 2.39 10.82
N THR A 10 -8.36 1.57 10.32
CA THR A 10 -9.68 2.04 9.87
C THR A 10 -10.54 2.47 11.05
N ALA A 11 -11.62 3.21 10.77
CA ALA A 11 -12.55 3.70 11.79
C ALA A 11 -13.17 2.57 12.65
N ASP A 12 -13.37 1.39 12.05
CA ASP A 12 -13.86 0.18 12.73
C ASP A 12 -12.75 -0.69 13.32
N SER A 13 -11.57 -0.10 13.55
CA SER A 13 -10.41 -0.73 14.21
C SER A 13 -9.76 -1.89 13.46
N ARG A 14 -10.05 -2.10 12.17
CA ARG A 14 -9.30 -3.04 11.34
C ARG A 14 -7.96 -2.46 10.94
N LYS A 15 -7.00 -3.36 10.71
CA LYS A 15 -5.66 -3.03 10.22
C LYS A 15 -5.65 -3.15 8.69
N LEU A 16 -5.42 -2.03 8.01
CA LEU A 16 -5.18 -1.98 6.58
C LEU A 16 -3.67 -1.96 6.34
N VAL A 17 -3.20 -2.88 5.50
CA VAL A 17 -1.81 -3.01 5.09
C VAL A 17 -1.75 -2.74 3.59
N CYS A 18 -1.12 -1.64 3.20
CA CYS A 18 -0.88 -1.31 1.81
C CYS A 18 0.61 -1.55 1.51
N VAL A 19 0.88 -2.29 0.43
CA VAL A 19 2.21 -2.59 -0.07
C VAL A 19 2.27 -2.07 -1.49
N THR A 20 3.30 -1.30 -1.82
CA THR A 20 3.41 -0.63 -3.12
C THR A 20 4.84 -0.64 -3.59
N ASP A 21 5.09 -0.96 -4.86
CA ASP A 21 6.40 -0.81 -5.46
C ASP A 21 6.78 0.68 -5.48
N SER A 22 7.99 1.00 -5.02
CA SER A 22 8.44 2.39 -4.87
C SER A 22 8.41 3.17 -6.18
N ASP A 23 8.62 2.50 -7.31
CA ASP A 23 8.65 3.11 -8.63
C ASP A 23 7.25 3.45 -9.16
N LEU A 24 6.18 3.00 -8.51
CA LEU A 24 4.81 3.40 -8.82
C LEU A 24 4.40 4.70 -8.11
N LEU A 25 5.04 5.05 -6.99
CA LEU A 25 4.68 6.26 -6.22
C LEU A 25 4.72 7.52 -7.08
N GLY A 26 3.70 8.37 -6.92
CA GLY A 26 3.56 9.62 -7.68
C GLY A 26 3.03 9.45 -9.10
N LYS A 27 2.87 8.22 -9.61
CA LYS A 27 2.31 7.98 -10.94
C LYS A 27 0.78 8.02 -10.92
N VAL A 28 0.20 8.42 -12.04
CA VAL A 28 -1.24 8.31 -12.31
C VAL A 28 -1.42 7.47 -13.57
N PHE A 29 -2.27 6.45 -13.49
CA PHE A 29 -2.62 5.61 -14.63
C PHE A 29 -4.10 5.81 -14.97
N GLU A 30 -4.41 5.88 -16.25
CA GLU A 30 -5.77 6.05 -16.76
C GLU A 30 -6.13 4.91 -17.70
N ASP A 31 -7.35 4.38 -17.56
CA ASP A 31 -7.92 3.36 -18.44
C ASP A 31 -9.40 3.69 -18.72
N GLY A 32 -9.65 4.28 -19.88
CA GLY A 32 -10.96 4.79 -20.27
C GLY A 32 -11.48 5.84 -19.29
N SER A 33 -12.49 5.47 -18.50
CA SER A 33 -13.09 6.33 -17.46
C SER A 33 -12.58 6.02 -16.05
N LYS A 34 -11.54 5.18 -15.90
CA LYS A 34 -10.97 4.80 -14.61
C LYS A 34 -9.61 5.45 -14.43
N GLN A 35 -9.29 5.78 -13.18
CA GLN A 35 -8.01 6.34 -12.78
C GLN A 35 -7.46 5.59 -11.56
N LEU A 36 -6.17 5.30 -11.57
CA LEU A 36 -5.42 4.78 -10.44
C LEU A 36 -4.30 5.77 -10.08
N ASP A 37 -4.43 6.42 -8.93
CA ASP A 37 -3.58 7.53 -8.50
C ASP A 37 -2.66 7.14 -7.32
N PHE A 38 -1.39 6.88 -7.65
CA PHE A 38 -0.32 6.58 -6.68
C PHE A 38 0.34 7.85 -6.10
N SER A 39 -0.08 9.06 -6.48
CA SER A 39 0.34 10.31 -5.84
C SER A 39 -0.41 10.58 -4.54
N SER A 40 -1.52 9.88 -4.31
CA SER A 40 -2.34 10.03 -3.12
C SER A 40 -1.64 9.56 -1.84
N ALA A 41 -2.02 10.17 -0.70
CA ALA A 41 -1.50 9.80 0.62
C ALA A 41 -1.81 8.35 1.04
N PHE A 42 -2.70 7.66 0.31
CA PHE A 42 -3.07 6.27 0.56
C PHE A 42 -1.87 5.31 0.40
N TYR A 43 -1.05 5.53 -0.62
CA TYR A 43 0.11 4.68 -0.94
C TYR A 43 1.40 5.14 -0.24
N ASN A 44 1.41 6.36 0.32
CA ASN A 44 2.62 6.96 0.88
C ASN A 44 2.93 6.43 2.29
N GLY A 45 3.94 5.56 2.35
CA GLY A 45 4.41 4.88 3.57
C GLY A 45 5.92 4.92 3.71
N GLU A 46 6.48 3.94 4.41
CA GLU A 46 7.92 3.83 4.64
C GLU A 46 8.50 2.67 3.82
N GLU A 47 9.74 2.81 3.35
CA GLU A 47 10.44 1.70 2.72
C GLU A 47 10.64 0.55 3.71
N ALA A 48 10.29 -0.66 3.30
CA ALA A 48 10.35 -1.84 4.15
C ALA A 48 10.83 -3.07 3.37
N GLY A 49 11.59 -3.93 4.05
CA GLY A 49 11.99 -5.23 3.52
C GLY A 49 10.85 -6.26 3.55
N GLU A 50 10.98 -7.29 2.71
CA GLU A 50 9.99 -8.34 2.54
C GLU A 50 9.62 -9.08 3.84
N ASP A 51 10.58 -9.29 4.75
CA ASP A 51 10.33 -9.96 6.03
C ASP A 51 9.34 -9.19 6.91
N LEU A 52 9.52 -7.87 7.00
CA LEU A 52 8.63 -6.99 7.76
C LEU A 52 7.26 -6.93 7.09
N ILE A 53 7.23 -6.74 5.77
CA ILE A 53 5.99 -6.75 4.99
C ILE A 53 5.23 -8.06 5.21
N GLY A 54 5.91 -9.20 5.07
CA GLY A 54 5.35 -10.54 5.26
C GLY A 54 4.78 -10.74 6.66
N LYS A 55 5.43 -10.21 7.71
CA LYS A 55 4.88 -10.24 9.08
C LYS A 55 3.55 -9.49 9.18
N HIS A 56 3.42 -8.35 8.51
CA HIS A 56 2.18 -7.58 8.52
C HIS A 56 1.09 -8.22 7.65
N VAL A 57 1.42 -8.70 6.46
CA VAL A 57 0.48 -9.37 5.54
C VAL A 57 -0.09 -10.65 6.17
N ARG A 58 0.76 -11.49 6.79
CA ARG A 58 0.29 -12.71 7.49
C ARG A 58 -0.62 -12.44 8.70
N SER A 59 -0.56 -11.22 9.24
CA SER A 59 -1.44 -10.80 10.36
C SER A 59 -2.81 -10.28 9.90
N CYS A 60 -3.03 -10.17 8.60
CA CYS A 60 -4.30 -9.71 8.02
C CYS A 60 -5.16 -10.89 7.60
N TYR A 61 -6.47 -10.78 7.83
CA TYR A 61 -7.45 -11.68 7.20
C TYR A 61 -7.59 -11.28 5.73
N ILE A 62 -7.21 -12.17 4.82
CA ILE A 62 -7.50 -12.03 3.39
C ILE A 62 -8.84 -12.75 3.17
N ALA A 63 -9.89 -11.96 2.95
CA ALA A 63 -11.23 -12.46 2.61
C ALA A 63 -11.29 -12.86 1.14
#